data_AF-A0A7X1ZA19-F1
#
_entry.id   AF-A0A7X1ZA19-F1
#
_cell.length_a   1.000
_cell.length_b   1.000
_cell.length_c   1.000
_cell.angle_alpha   90.00
_cell.angle_beta   90.00
_cell.angle_gamma   90.00
#
_symmetry.space_group_name_H-M   'P 1'
#
loop_
_entity.id
_entity.type
_entity.pdbx_description
1 polymer ?
#
loop_
_entity_poly.entity_id
_entity_poly.type
_entity_poly.pdbx_seq_one_letter_code
_entity_poly.pdbx_strand_id
1 'polypeptide(L)'
;MKQSKTKIYDIISWISLVAILSIILLMALLNLNQHVATFMAAILILFCIIASISSSFVYKELYEYDKTSLFIPRRFGIGWSINPNSPIGRAIWFIVVALLVVLFIWVLILSLF
;
A
#
# COMPACT_ATOMS: atom_id res chain seq x y z
N MET A 1 25.87 -0.64 -8.48
CA MET A 1 25.26 0.64 -8.05
C MET A 1 23.71 0.64 -8.08
N LYS A 2 23.00 -0.45 -7.69
CA LYS A 2 21.51 -0.54 -7.74
C LYS A 2 20.78 -0.09 -6.46
N GLN A 3 21.45 -0.11 -5.30
CA GLN A 3 20.87 0.20 -3.97
C GLN A 3 20.23 1.60 -3.79
N SER A 4 20.48 2.57 -4.68
CA SER A 4 19.97 3.93 -4.50
C SER A 4 18.45 4.03 -4.76
N LYS A 5 17.94 3.31 -5.77
CA LYS A 5 16.53 3.44 -6.18
C LYS A 5 15.57 2.78 -5.20
N THR A 6 15.94 1.62 -4.65
CA THR A 6 15.15 0.93 -3.61
C THR A 6 15.03 1.72 -2.32
N LYS A 7 16.07 2.47 -1.94
CA LYS A 7 16.02 3.34 -0.74
C LYS A 7 14.91 4.39 -0.82
N ILE A 8 14.65 4.95 -2.00
CA ILE A 8 13.57 5.95 -2.15
C ILE A 8 12.21 5.29 -1.93
N TYR A 9 11.95 4.15 -2.57
CA TYR A 9 10.69 3.42 -2.39
C TYR A 9 10.52 2.87 -0.97
N ASP A 10 11.62 2.53 -0.30
CA ASP A 10 11.61 2.18 1.12
C ASP A 10 11.15 3.36 1.97
N ILE A 11 11.75 4.53 1.79
CA ILE A 11 11.39 5.75 2.52
C ILE A 11 9.91 6.09 2.27
N ILE A 12 9.45 6.02 1.02
CA ILE A 12 8.03 6.26 0.67
C ILE A 12 7.11 5.26 1.38
N SER A 13 7.49 3.98 1.43
CA SER A 13 6.71 2.94 2.12
C SER A 13 6.63 3.22 3.63
N TRP A 14 7.73 3.63 4.24
CA TRP A 14 7.79 3.99 5.67
C TRP A 14 6.94 5.22 5.98
N ILE A 15 7.06 6.28 5.18
CA ILE A 15 6.24 7.50 5.33
C ILE A 15 4.75 7.15 5.20
N SER A 16 4.40 6.33 4.22
CA SER A 16 3.01 5.90 4.02
C SER A 16 2.49 5.10 5.22
N LEU A 17 3.31 4.23 5.81
CA LEU A 17 2.93 3.46 6.99
C LEU A 17 2.72 4.35 8.22
N VAL A 18 3.61 5.34 8.44
CA VAL A 18 3.44 6.33 9.52
C VAL A 18 2.18 7.17 9.30
N ALA A 19 1.91 7.59 8.07
CA ALA A 19 0.70 8.34 7.74
C ALA A 19 -0.58 7.52 8.00
N ILE A 20 -0.61 6.25 7.57
CA ILE A 20 -1.74 5.33 7.83
C ILE A 20 -2.00 5.21 9.33
N LEU A 21 -0.95 4.93 10.13
CA LEU A 21 -1.08 4.80 11.58
C LEU A 21 -1.58 6.10 12.23
N SER A 22 -1.05 7.25 11.80
CA SER A 22 -1.45 8.56 12.31
C SER A 22 -2.91 8.86 12.00
N ILE A 23 -3.37 8.57 10.78
CA ILE A 23 -4.78 8.76 10.37
C ILE A 23 -5.70 7.86 11.18
N ILE A 24 -5.37 6.58 11.33
CA ILE A 24 -6.16 5.63 12.14
C ILE A 24 -6.27 6.14 13.59
N LEU A 25 -5.15 6.59 14.18
CA LEU A 25 -5.14 7.12 15.54
C LEU A 25 -6.02 8.38 15.66
N LEU A 26 -5.90 9.32 14.72
CA LEU A 26 -6.73 10.53 14.70
C LEU A 26 -8.22 10.20 14.57
N MET A 27 -8.59 9.25 13.69
CA MET A 27 -9.97 8.80 13.55
C MET A 27 -10.51 8.13 14.82
N ALA A 28 -9.67 7.41 15.56
CA ALA A 28 -10.07 6.75 16.80
C ALA A 28 -10.22 7.73 17.99
N LEU A 29 -9.40 8.80 18.02
CA LEU A 29 -9.37 9.75 19.12
C LEU A 29 -10.34 10.92 18.97
N LEU A 30 -10.72 11.26 17.74
CA LEU A 30 -11.57 12.41 17.44
C LEU A 30 -13.00 11.98 17.17
N ASN A 31 -13.97 12.75 17.71
CA ASN A 31 -15.38 12.58 17.37
C ASN A 31 -15.68 13.30 16.05
N LEU A 32 -15.31 12.66 14.94
CA LEU A 32 -15.44 13.22 13.60
C LEU A 32 -16.88 13.16 13.11
N ASN A 33 -17.31 14.18 12.37
CA ASN A 33 -18.54 14.07 11.61
C ASN A 33 -18.36 13.07 10.44
N GLN A 34 -19.47 12.61 9.88
CA GLN A 34 -19.46 11.58 8.84
C GLN A 34 -18.67 11.99 7.58
N HIS A 35 -18.81 13.25 7.13
CA HIS A 35 -18.09 13.72 5.93
C HIS A 35 -16.57 13.73 6.14
N VAL A 36 -16.09 14.25 7.28
CA VAL A 36 -14.66 14.29 7.61
C VAL A 36 -14.12 12.87 7.81
N ALA A 37 -14.85 11.99 8.47
CA ALA A 37 -14.45 10.58 8.62
C ALA A 37 -14.34 9.87 7.26
N THR A 38 -15.28 10.12 6.34
CA THR A 38 -15.27 9.54 4.98
C THR A 38 -14.11 10.10 4.15
N PHE A 39 -13.84 11.40 4.25
CA PHE A 39 -12.68 12.02 3.60
C PHE A 39 -11.35 11.47 4.12
N MET A 40 -11.21 11.31 5.44
CA MET A 40 -10.03 10.70 6.05
C MET A 40 -9.86 9.24 5.63
N ALA A 41 -10.96 8.48 5.47
CA ALA A 41 -10.92 7.14 4.91
C ALA A 41 -10.42 7.12 3.46
N ALA A 42 -10.82 8.09 2.62
CA ALA A 42 -10.27 8.23 1.26
C ALA A 42 -8.76 8.47 1.29
N ILE A 43 -8.27 9.37 2.17
CA ILE A 43 -6.83 9.63 2.34
C ILE A 43 -6.11 8.36 2.82
N LEU A 44 -6.69 7.60 3.74
CA LEU A 44 -6.12 6.34 4.22
C LEU A 44 -5.95 5.34 3.07
N ILE A 45 -6.97 5.17 2.22
CA ILE A 45 -6.90 4.29 1.06
C ILE A 45 -5.81 4.75 0.08
N LEU A 46 -5.68 6.06 -0.14
CA LEU A 46 -4.61 6.62 -0.98
C LEU A 46 -3.22 6.22 -0.48
N PHE A 47 -2.96 6.35 0.83
CA PHE A 47 -1.67 5.92 1.39
C PHE A 47 -1.47 4.40 1.31
N CYS A 48 -2.52 3.59 1.42
CA CYS A 48 -2.45 2.15 1.19
C CYS A 48 -2.04 1.82 -0.25
N ILE A 49 -2.56 2.55 -1.25
CA ILE A 49 -2.17 2.39 -2.67
C ILE A 49 -0.70 2.75 -2.84
N ILE A 50 -0.27 3.90 -2.31
CA ILE A 50 1.12 4.36 -2.41
C ILE A 50 2.06 3.33 -1.78
N ALA A 51 1.74 2.84 -0.57
CA ALA A 51 2.52 1.82 0.13
C ALA A 51 2.59 0.49 -0.64
N SER A 52 1.49 0.07 -1.26
CA SER A 52 1.44 -1.15 -2.08
C SER A 52 2.32 -1.02 -3.33
N ILE A 53 2.27 0.13 -4.00
CA ILE A 53 3.08 0.39 -5.20
C ILE A 53 4.56 0.48 -4.84
N SER A 54 4.92 1.28 -3.84
CA SER A 54 6.31 1.44 -3.42
C SER A 54 6.92 0.12 -2.96
N SER A 55 6.20 -0.66 -2.15
CA SER A 55 6.66 -1.98 -1.71
C SER A 55 6.83 -2.97 -2.86
N SER A 56 5.98 -2.91 -3.90
CA SER A 56 6.13 -3.77 -5.07
C SER A 56 7.46 -3.54 -5.81
N PHE A 57 7.94 -2.30 -5.90
CA PHE A 57 9.22 -1.99 -6.52
C PHE A 57 10.39 -2.54 -5.70
N VAL A 58 10.29 -2.45 -4.39
CA VAL A 58 11.28 -3.00 -3.46
C VAL A 58 11.35 -4.52 -3.57
N TYR A 59 10.20 -5.20 -3.55
CA TYR A 59 10.13 -6.65 -3.68
C TYR A 59 10.58 -7.15 -5.06
N LYS A 60 10.29 -6.39 -6.13
CA LYS A 60 10.79 -6.72 -7.48
C LYS A 60 12.31 -6.80 -7.53
N GLU A 61 13.00 -5.87 -6.85
CA GLU A 61 14.47 -5.85 -6.81
C GLU A 61 15.05 -6.89 -5.82
N LEU A 62 14.47 -7.04 -4.63
CA LEU A 62 14.96 -8.00 -3.62
C LEU A 62 14.84 -9.45 -4.07
N TYR A 63 13.79 -9.77 -4.84
CA TYR A 63 13.48 -11.13 -5.28
C TYR A 63 13.55 -11.26 -6.81
N GLU A 64 14.44 -10.51 -7.49
CA GLU A 64 14.57 -10.42 -8.96
C GLU A 64 14.65 -11.81 -9.64
N TYR A 65 15.28 -12.77 -8.98
CA TYR A 65 15.48 -14.13 -9.49
C TYR A 65 14.36 -15.11 -9.14
N ASP A 66 13.50 -14.80 -8.16
CA ASP A 66 12.37 -15.67 -7.78
C ASP A 66 11.12 -15.27 -8.58
N LYS A 67 10.83 -16.05 -9.62
CA LYS A 67 9.67 -15.86 -10.50
C LYS A 67 8.59 -16.94 -10.33
N THR A 68 8.84 -17.95 -9.49
CA THR A 68 7.95 -19.11 -9.36
C THR A 68 7.18 -19.09 -8.05
N SER A 69 7.78 -18.60 -6.96
CA SER A 69 7.12 -18.55 -5.66
C SER A 69 6.02 -17.50 -5.66
N LEU A 70 4.80 -17.89 -5.28
CA LEU A 70 3.70 -16.95 -5.10
C LEU A 70 3.90 -16.05 -3.88
N PHE A 71 4.47 -16.61 -2.82
CA PHE A 71 4.71 -15.93 -1.55
C PHE A 71 6.21 -15.77 -1.30
N ILE A 72 6.59 -14.59 -0.85
CA ILE A 72 7.95 -14.23 -0.43
C ILE A 72 7.90 -13.73 1.02
N PRO A 73 8.98 -13.93 1.81
CA PRO A 73 8.99 -13.43 3.17
C PRO A 73 8.88 -11.90 3.16
N ARG A 74 8.12 -11.36 4.12
CA ARG A 74 8.06 -9.90 4.30
C ARG A 74 9.43 -9.40 4.69
N ARG A 75 9.79 -8.23 4.16
CA ARG A 75 11.04 -7.57 4.56
C ARG A 75 11.01 -7.10 6.02
N PHE A 76 9.84 -6.66 6.48
CA PHE A 76 9.65 -6.14 7.84
C PHE A 76 8.66 -7.04 8.59
N GLY A 77 9.09 -7.49 9.77
CA GLY A 77 8.30 -8.35 10.65
C GLY A 77 8.22 -9.81 10.19
N ILE A 78 7.31 -10.56 10.80
CA ILE A 78 7.05 -11.97 10.50
C ILE A 78 5.87 -12.06 9.53
N GLY A 79 6.01 -12.86 8.48
CA GLY A 79 4.91 -13.18 7.57
C GLY A 79 5.31 -13.19 6.10
N TRP A 80 4.29 -13.30 5.24
CA TRP A 80 4.44 -13.45 3.80
C TRP A 80 3.85 -12.24 3.05
N SER A 81 4.46 -11.93 1.91
CA SER A 81 3.97 -10.98 0.91
C SER A 81 3.76 -11.70 -0.41
N ILE A 82 2.88 -11.17 -1.24
CA ILE A 82 2.69 -11.65 -2.61
C ILE A 82 3.92 -11.25 -3.41
N ASN A 83 4.47 -12.19 -4.19
CA ASN A 83 5.61 -11.96 -5.04
C ASN A 83 5.20 -11.26 -6.35
N PRO A 84 5.54 -9.98 -6.56
CA PRO A 84 5.20 -9.26 -7.79
C PRO A 84 5.99 -9.72 -9.02
N ASN A 85 7.05 -10.52 -8.84
CA ASN A 85 7.86 -11.09 -9.93
C ASN A 85 7.22 -12.33 -10.54
N SER A 86 6.46 -13.11 -9.76
CA SER A 86 5.71 -14.26 -10.28
C SER A 86 4.53 -13.81 -11.16
N PRO A 87 4.18 -14.51 -12.26
CA PRO A 87 3.05 -14.12 -13.12
C PRO A 87 1.72 -14.06 -12.35
N ILE A 88 1.47 -15.05 -11.49
CA ILE A 88 0.25 -15.14 -10.67
C ILE A 88 0.26 -14.05 -9.61
N GLY A 89 1.36 -13.87 -8.87
CA GLY A 89 1.46 -12.85 -7.84
C GLY A 89 1.38 -11.43 -8.41
N ARG A 90 1.90 -11.20 -9.62
CA ARG A 90 1.72 -9.94 -10.36
C ARG A 90 0.25 -9.69 -10.69
N ALA A 91 -0.46 -10.70 -11.20
CA ALA A 91 -1.88 -10.58 -11.50
C ALA A 91 -2.70 -10.25 -10.24
N ILE A 92 -2.46 -10.98 -9.14
CA ILE A 92 -3.12 -10.72 -7.85
C ILE A 92 -2.79 -9.31 -7.36
N TRP A 93 -1.53 -8.89 -7.41
CA TRP A 93 -1.13 -7.55 -6.99
C TRP A 93 -1.85 -6.46 -7.80
N PHE A 94 -1.94 -6.61 -9.13
CA PHE A 94 -2.68 -5.68 -9.98
C PHE A 94 -4.17 -5.64 -9.63
N ILE A 95 -4.80 -6.79 -9.38
CA ILE A 95 -6.21 -6.87 -8.97
C ILE A 95 -6.41 -6.12 -7.64
N VAL A 96 -5.55 -6.35 -6.65
CA VAL A 96 -5.64 -5.68 -5.34
C VAL A 96 -5.49 -4.16 -5.50
N VAL A 97 -4.49 -3.69 -6.26
CA VAL A 97 -4.29 -2.25 -6.47
C VAL A 97 -5.46 -1.64 -7.24
N ALA A 98 -5.99 -2.32 -8.26
CA ALA A 98 -7.15 -1.85 -9.02
C ALA A 98 -8.40 -1.73 -8.12
N LEU A 99 -8.66 -2.73 -7.27
CA LEU A 99 -9.76 -2.67 -6.29
C LEU A 99 -9.60 -1.50 -5.31
N LEU A 100 -8.37 -1.26 -4.82
CA LEU A 100 -8.08 -0.12 -3.95
C LEU A 100 -8.31 1.22 -4.67
N VAL A 101 -7.94 1.33 -5.95
CA VAL A 101 -8.17 2.54 -6.75
C VAL A 101 -9.67 2.79 -6.97
N VAL A 102 -10.44 1.76 -7.31
CA VAL A 102 -11.90 1.88 -7.44
C VAL A 102 -12.54 2.29 -6.12
N LEU A 103 -12.13 1.66 -5.01
CA LEU A 103 -12.59 2.00 -3.68
C LEU A 103 -12.20 3.44 -3.30
N PHE A 104 -10.99 3.87 -3.62
CA PHE A 104 -10.54 5.24 -3.38
C PHE A 104 -11.44 6.25 -4.10
N ILE A 105 -11.70 6.06 -5.39
CA ILE A 105 -12.55 6.95 -6.18
C ILE A 105 -13.97 6.97 -5.59
N TRP A 106 -14.52 5.81 -5.25
CA TRP A 106 -15.85 5.70 -4.66
C TRP A 106 -15.97 6.46 -3.34
N VAL A 107 -15.05 6.23 -2.40
CA VAL A 107 -15.06 6.88 -1.08
C VAL A 107 -14.76 8.38 -1.21
N LEU A 108 -13.89 8.78 -2.15
CA LEU A 108 -13.63 10.19 -2.42
C LEU A 108 -14.88 10.90 -2.92
N ILE A 109 -15.63 10.32 -3.86
CA ILE A 109 -16.90 10.88 -4.33
C ILE A 109 -17.89 10.98 -3.17
N LEU A 110 -18.03 9.91 -2.37
CA LEU A 110 -18.91 9.92 -1.20
C LEU A 110 -18.56 11.00 -0.18
N SER A 111 -17.28 11.37 -0.06
CA SER A 111 -16.84 12.43 0.86
C SER A 111 -17.20 13.84 0.40
N LEU A 112 -17.58 14.04 -0.86
CA LEU A 112 -17.92 15.34 -1.44
C LEU A 112 -19.41 15.69 -1.32
N PHE A 113 -20.25 14.72 -0.96
CA PHE A 113 -21.70 14.88 -0.78
C PHE A 113 -22.09 14.54 0.65
#